data_AF-A0A9K3CNU1-F1
#
_entry.id   AF-A0A9K3CNU1-F1
#
_cell.length_a   1.000
_cell.length_b   1.000
_cell.length_c   1.000
_cell.angle_alpha   90.00
_cell.angle_beta   90.00
_cell.angle_gamma   90.00
#
_symmetry.space_group_name_H-M   'P 1'
#
loop_
_entity.id
_entity.type
_entity.pdbx_description
1 polymer ?
#
loop_
_entity_poly.entity_id
_entity_poly.type
_entity_poly.pdbx_seq_one_letter_code
_entity_poly.pdbx_strand_id
1 'polypeptide(L)'
;VVAANMKLPIVIIPTIAATDAPCSALSVIYTEEGVVSKYEFFPANPDLVLVDTQIICEAPSRLLVAGMGDALATFYEAEACCASRSKNCHGGLPSMTALCLAKLCRDTLFEYGLAAKHQCESHVTGPALDHVVEANTLLSGLGFESGGIAAAHAVHNGLTVCHESHDYYHGEKVAFGVCTQLVLQDSTPEHIEKVQAFCCSVGLPITLRQLGIDSKSEEFLKTNLKAVAKGTCLPGETIHNMPFGITEDLVADAILAADALGEAYLKAHQ
;
A
#
# COMPACT_ATOMS: atom_id res chain seq x y z
N VAL A 1 21.18 -2.57 3.82
CA VAL A 1 22.10 -3.55 4.45
C VAL A 1 23.59 -3.28 4.20
N VAL A 2 24.12 -3.35 2.95
CA VAL A 2 25.58 -3.25 2.70
C VAL A 2 26.18 -1.94 3.22
N ALA A 3 25.63 -0.79 2.81
CA ALA A 3 26.13 0.52 3.24
C ALA A 3 26.03 0.73 4.75
N ALA A 4 24.94 0.27 5.38
CA ALA A 4 24.75 0.32 6.83
C ALA A 4 25.84 -0.48 7.58
N ASN A 5 26.16 -1.70 7.12
CA ASN A 5 27.22 -2.53 7.71
C ASN A 5 28.60 -1.89 7.56
N MET A 6 28.85 -1.21 6.44
CA MET A 6 30.11 -0.53 6.16
C MET A 6 30.17 0.89 6.76
N LYS A 7 29.07 1.41 7.30
CA LYS A 7 28.91 2.79 7.78
C LYS A 7 29.30 3.83 6.72
N LEU A 8 28.86 3.60 5.49
CA LEU A 8 29.10 4.50 4.35
C LEU A 8 27.79 5.15 3.90
N PRO A 9 27.88 6.34 3.26
CA PRO A 9 26.73 6.94 2.58
C PRO A 9 26.18 6.02 1.48
N ILE A 10 24.87 6.13 1.20
CA ILE A 10 24.18 5.36 0.17
C ILE A 10 23.38 6.27 -0.76
N VAL A 11 23.51 5.99 -2.05
CA VAL A 11 22.66 6.56 -3.11
C VAL A 11 21.76 5.46 -3.63
N ILE A 12 20.46 5.71 -3.65
CA ILE A 12 19.44 4.82 -4.23
C ILE A 12 18.99 5.43 -5.55
N ILE A 13 19.02 4.63 -6.62
CA ILE A 13 18.58 5.03 -7.96
C ILE A 13 17.48 4.07 -8.42
N PRO A 14 16.22 4.31 -8.05
CA PRO A 14 15.10 3.47 -8.48
C PRO A 14 14.93 3.56 -10.00
N THR A 15 14.82 2.42 -10.66
CA THR A 15 14.50 2.34 -12.10
C THR A 15 13.01 2.09 -12.35
N ILE A 16 12.23 1.92 -11.29
CA ILE A 16 10.77 1.78 -11.28
C ILE A 16 10.22 2.52 -10.05
N ALA A 17 9.00 3.06 -10.16
CA ALA A 17 8.31 3.78 -9.07
C ALA A 17 7.13 2.94 -8.55
N ALA A 18 7.43 1.72 -8.11
CA ALA A 18 6.45 0.67 -7.79
C ALA A 18 6.17 0.48 -6.29
N THR A 19 7.01 1.06 -5.43
CA THR A 19 6.84 1.10 -3.97
C THR A 19 7.46 2.37 -3.42
N ASP A 20 7.14 2.70 -2.18
CA ASP A 20 7.67 3.87 -1.47
C ASP A 20 8.93 3.59 -0.61
N ALA A 21 9.37 2.33 -0.62
CA ALA A 21 10.56 1.86 0.08
C ALA A 21 11.86 2.65 -0.20
N PRO A 22 12.14 3.21 -1.41
CA PRO A 22 13.43 3.85 -1.71
C PRO A 22 13.88 4.94 -0.75
N CYS A 23 12.95 5.68 -0.14
CA CYS A 23 13.27 6.75 0.82
C CYS A 23 13.41 6.26 2.26
N SER A 24 13.03 5.01 2.56
CA SER A 24 12.90 4.53 3.93
C SER A 24 14.22 4.03 4.53
N ALA A 25 14.34 4.14 5.85
CA ALA A 25 15.34 3.50 6.67
C ALA A 25 14.91 2.05 7.04
N LEU A 26 14.34 1.31 6.09
CA LEU A 26 13.77 -0.01 6.32
C LEU A 26 14.10 -1.00 5.19
N SER A 27 14.12 -2.28 5.52
CA SER A 27 13.98 -3.37 4.54
C SER A 27 12.96 -4.39 5.03
N VAL A 28 12.08 -4.84 4.14
CA VAL A 28 11.15 -5.96 4.41
C VAL A 28 11.87 -7.26 4.07
N ILE A 29 11.98 -8.14 5.05
CA ILE A 29 12.65 -9.44 4.90
C ILE A 29 11.58 -10.51 4.72
N TYR A 30 11.71 -11.30 3.66
CA TYR A 30 10.81 -12.40 3.32
C TYR A 30 11.50 -13.75 3.55
N THR A 31 10.71 -14.81 3.75
CA THR A 31 11.21 -16.19 3.66
C THR A 31 11.46 -16.58 2.20
N GLU A 32 12.10 -17.73 1.97
CA GLU A 32 12.33 -18.24 0.60
C GLU A 32 11.01 -18.53 -0.13
N GLU A 33 9.93 -18.79 0.62
CA GLU A 33 8.58 -19.01 0.12
C GLU A 33 7.79 -17.70 -0.13
N GLY A 34 8.42 -16.54 0.00
CA GLY A 34 7.80 -15.25 -0.31
C GLY A 34 6.88 -14.68 0.77
N VAL A 35 6.88 -15.26 1.98
CA VAL A 35 6.08 -14.79 3.11
C VAL A 35 6.85 -13.73 3.89
N VAL A 36 6.17 -12.65 4.31
CA VAL A 36 6.79 -11.61 5.15
C VAL A 36 7.29 -12.21 6.47
N SER A 37 8.56 -12.00 6.80
CA SER A 37 9.20 -12.51 8.02
C SER A 37 9.41 -11.42 9.07
N LYS A 38 10.05 -10.31 8.69
CA LYS A 38 10.32 -9.20 9.61
C LYS A 38 10.65 -7.89 8.88
N TYR A 39 10.57 -6.80 9.64
CA TYR A 39 11.06 -5.49 9.26
C TYR A 39 12.44 -5.24 9.86
N GLU A 40 13.42 -4.84 9.04
CA GLU A 40 14.78 -4.48 9.48
C GLU A 40 15.00 -2.97 9.34
N PHE A 41 15.01 -2.27 10.47
CA PHE A 41 15.19 -0.81 10.54
C PHE A 41 16.67 -0.41 10.63
N PHE A 42 17.04 0.64 9.90
CA PHE A 42 18.38 1.23 9.86
C PHE A 42 18.44 2.53 10.65
N PRO A 43 19.62 2.97 11.12
CA PRO A 43 19.75 4.18 11.93
C PRO A 43 19.53 5.50 11.15
N ALA A 44 19.52 5.45 9.82
CA ALA A 44 19.32 6.60 8.96
C ALA A 44 18.72 6.18 7.61
N ASN A 45 17.95 7.08 7.00
CA ASN A 45 17.46 6.99 5.62
C ASN A 45 18.64 7.10 4.62
N PRO A 46 18.44 6.74 3.35
CA PRO A 46 19.43 6.97 2.30
C PRO A 46 19.86 8.44 2.17
N ASP A 47 21.14 8.68 1.87
CA ASP A 47 21.70 10.03 1.73
C ASP A 47 21.20 10.74 0.47
N LEU A 48 20.86 9.98 -0.58
CA LEU A 48 20.26 10.48 -1.81
C LEU A 48 19.36 9.41 -2.44
N VAL A 49 18.15 9.82 -2.82
CA VAL A 49 17.29 9.08 -3.74
C VAL A 49 17.19 9.87 -5.03
N LEU A 50 17.68 9.30 -6.13
CA LEU A 50 17.68 9.93 -7.45
C LEU A 50 16.78 9.12 -8.39
N VAL A 51 15.67 9.72 -8.81
CA VAL A 51 14.71 9.09 -9.71
C VAL A 51 14.75 9.79 -11.05
N ASP A 52 15.02 9.05 -12.12
CA ASP A 52 15.00 9.57 -13.50
C ASP A 52 13.66 9.20 -14.15
N THR A 53 12.77 10.17 -14.33
CA THR A 53 11.41 9.91 -14.84
C THR A 53 11.39 9.41 -16.28
N GLN A 54 12.45 9.63 -17.07
CA GLN A 54 12.60 9.03 -18.39
C GLN A 54 12.80 7.51 -18.28
N ILE A 55 13.63 7.05 -17.33
CA ILE A 55 13.80 5.62 -17.06
C ILE A 55 12.48 5.02 -16.53
N ILE A 56 11.78 5.74 -15.65
CA ILE A 56 10.50 5.27 -15.10
C ILE A 56 9.45 5.08 -16.20
N CYS A 57 9.32 6.01 -17.15
CA CYS A 57 8.31 5.90 -18.21
C CYS A 57 8.60 4.79 -19.22
N GLU A 58 9.83 4.29 -19.29
CA GLU A 58 10.22 3.15 -20.14
C GLU A 58 9.86 1.79 -19.50
N ALA A 59 9.61 1.75 -18.19
CA ALA A 59 9.16 0.55 -17.50
C ALA A 59 7.67 0.25 -17.79
N PRO A 60 7.20 -1.00 -17.62
CA PRO A 60 5.78 -1.32 -17.74
C PRO A 60 4.91 -0.47 -16.82
N SER A 61 3.85 0.16 -17.36
CA SER A 61 2.94 1.04 -16.59
C SER A 61 2.30 0.35 -15.38
N ARG A 62 2.13 -0.99 -15.42
CA ARG A 62 1.66 -1.80 -14.28
C ARG A 62 2.52 -1.57 -13.02
N LEU A 63 3.82 -1.30 -13.16
CA LEU A 63 4.71 -1.01 -12.02
C LEU A 63 4.44 0.38 -11.44
N LEU A 64 4.20 1.40 -12.27
CA LEU A 64 3.77 2.72 -11.80
C LEU A 64 2.42 2.63 -11.07
N VAL A 65 1.48 1.86 -11.64
CA VAL A 65 0.15 1.62 -11.06
C VAL A 65 0.25 0.89 -9.72
N ALA A 66 1.12 -0.13 -9.61
CA ALA A 66 1.41 -0.76 -8.33
C ALA A 66 1.91 0.27 -7.30
N GLY A 67 2.83 1.16 -7.67
CA GLY A 67 3.28 2.23 -6.78
C GLY A 67 2.16 3.18 -6.35
N MET A 68 1.19 3.47 -7.22
CA MET A 68 0.01 4.26 -6.85
C MET A 68 -0.87 3.53 -5.82
N GLY A 69 -0.94 2.19 -5.87
CA GLY A 69 -1.67 1.40 -4.89
C GLY A 69 -1.02 1.40 -3.52
N ASP A 70 0.31 1.37 -3.47
CA ASP A 70 1.10 1.51 -2.24
C ASP A 70 0.94 2.92 -1.64
N ALA A 71 1.14 3.94 -2.47
CA ALA A 71 1.06 5.35 -2.08
C ALA A 71 -0.35 5.82 -1.68
N LEU A 72 -1.39 5.10 -2.11
CA LEU A 72 -2.76 5.36 -1.69
C LEU A 72 -2.97 5.04 -0.21
N ALA A 73 -2.32 4.01 0.33
CA ALA A 73 -2.47 3.60 1.73
C ALA A 73 -1.91 4.64 2.70
N THR A 74 -0.87 5.37 2.30
CA THR A 74 -0.12 6.33 3.14
C THR A 74 -1.05 7.28 3.91
N PHE A 75 -2.03 7.88 3.24
CA PHE A 75 -2.95 8.81 3.89
C PHE A 75 -3.79 8.12 4.96
N TYR A 76 -4.44 7.01 4.60
CA TYR A 76 -5.40 6.34 5.47
C TYR A 76 -4.73 5.72 6.69
N GLU A 77 -3.54 5.14 6.50
CA GLU A 77 -2.78 4.55 7.60
C GLU A 77 -2.19 5.59 8.53
N ALA A 78 -1.62 6.68 7.99
CA ALA A 78 -1.09 7.76 8.81
C ALA A 78 -2.20 8.48 9.60
N GLU A 79 -3.38 8.66 9.00
CA GLU A 79 -4.56 9.21 9.68
C GLU A 79 -5.03 8.30 10.82
N ALA A 80 -5.12 6.98 10.58
CA ALA A 80 -5.47 6.00 11.61
C ALA A 80 -4.46 6.01 12.77
N CYS A 81 -3.16 6.03 12.47
CA CYS A 81 -2.10 6.12 13.48
C CYS A 81 -2.15 7.42 14.28
N CYS A 82 -2.46 8.55 13.63
CA CYS A 82 -2.66 9.82 14.31
C CYS A 82 -3.87 9.77 15.26
N ALA A 83 -4.99 9.21 14.80
CA ALA A 83 -6.22 9.09 15.58
C ALA A 83 -6.04 8.18 16.81
N SER A 84 -5.30 7.09 16.67
CA SER A 84 -5.01 6.16 17.77
C SER A 84 -3.86 6.62 18.68
N ARG A 85 -3.11 7.65 18.26
CA ARG A 85 -1.84 8.07 18.87
C ARG A 85 -0.79 6.94 18.89
N SER A 86 -0.87 6.04 17.91
CA SER A 86 0.16 5.03 17.68
C SER A 86 1.49 5.65 17.29
N LYS A 87 2.56 4.91 17.56
CA LYS A 87 3.91 5.34 17.17
C LYS A 87 4.11 5.08 15.67
N ASN A 88 4.82 5.99 15.02
CA ASN A 88 5.34 5.79 13.67
C ASN A 88 6.48 4.75 13.65
N CYS A 89 7.03 4.48 12.46
CA CYS A 89 8.06 3.45 12.27
C CYS A 89 9.33 3.66 13.10
N HIS A 90 9.59 4.89 13.56
CA HIS A 90 10.75 5.26 14.37
C HIS A 90 10.42 5.51 15.85
N GLY A 91 9.23 5.11 16.30
CA GLY A 91 8.84 5.15 17.71
C GLY A 91 8.36 6.52 18.22
N GLY A 92 8.31 7.53 17.36
CA GLY A 92 7.72 8.85 17.63
C GLY A 92 6.22 8.89 17.35
N LEU A 93 5.55 9.99 17.68
CA LEU A 93 4.17 10.21 17.22
C LEU A 93 4.16 10.77 15.78
N PRO A 94 3.07 10.54 15.02
CA PRO A 94 2.91 11.14 13.70
C PRO A 94 3.06 12.66 13.75
N SER A 95 3.96 13.21 12.94
CA SER A 95 4.16 14.65 12.87
C SER A 95 3.12 15.31 11.96
N MET A 96 2.78 16.57 12.23
CA MET A 96 1.90 17.34 11.32
C MET A 96 2.45 17.40 9.89
N THR A 97 3.78 17.49 9.75
CA THR A 97 4.44 17.46 8.44
C THR A 97 4.16 16.14 7.71
N ALA A 98 4.34 15.00 8.38
CA ALA A 98 4.10 13.69 7.79
C ALA A 98 2.63 13.53 7.36
N LEU A 99 1.69 13.99 8.17
CA LEU A 99 0.25 13.95 7.84
C LEU A 99 -0.10 14.84 6.64
N CYS A 100 0.51 16.03 6.54
CA CYS A 100 0.36 16.89 5.38
C CYS A 100 0.92 16.25 4.11
N LEU A 101 2.08 15.60 4.18
CA LEU A 101 2.69 14.89 3.05
C LEU A 101 1.85 13.67 2.63
N ALA A 102 1.37 12.88 3.59
CA ALA A 102 0.50 11.74 3.31
C ALA A 102 -0.81 12.17 2.64
N LYS A 103 -1.41 13.29 3.09
CA LYS A 103 -2.58 13.87 2.43
C LYS A 103 -2.29 14.38 1.03
N LEU A 104 -1.18 15.10 0.86
CA LEU A 104 -0.73 15.56 -0.46
C LEU A 104 -0.49 14.38 -1.41
N CYS A 105 0.09 13.28 -0.91
CA CYS A 105 0.27 12.05 -1.67
C CYS A 105 -1.06 11.58 -2.28
N ARG A 106 -2.08 11.33 -1.45
CA ARG A 106 -3.41 10.90 -1.90
C ARG A 106 -4.05 11.89 -2.87
N ASP A 107 -4.00 13.18 -2.55
CA ASP A 107 -4.63 14.21 -3.37
C ASP A 107 -3.96 14.30 -4.76
N THR A 108 -2.63 14.19 -4.82
CA THR A 108 -1.86 14.08 -6.08
C THR A 108 -2.25 12.84 -6.89
N LEU A 109 -2.44 11.69 -6.24
CA LEU A 109 -2.88 10.46 -6.93
C LEU A 109 -4.26 10.65 -7.56
N PHE A 110 -5.23 11.19 -6.82
CA PHE A 110 -6.57 11.44 -7.34
C PHE A 110 -6.59 12.46 -8.49
N GLU A 111 -5.72 13.45 -8.45
CA GLU A 111 -5.66 14.50 -9.48
C GLU A 111 -4.90 14.05 -10.74
N TYR A 112 -3.77 13.37 -10.59
CA TYR A 112 -2.83 13.10 -11.68
C TYR A 112 -2.68 11.62 -12.06
N GLY A 113 -3.15 10.67 -11.25
CA GLY A 113 -2.88 9.24 -11.41
C GLY A 113 -3.25 8.66 -12.77
N LEU A 114 -4.45 8.93 -13.28
CA LEU A 114 -4.88 8.45 -14.60
C LEU A 114 -4.06 9.07 -15.74
N ALA A 115 -3.77 10.37 -15.64
CA ALA A 115 -2.96 11.07 -16.65
C ALA A 115 -1.51 10.55 -16.65
N ALA A 116 -0.93 10.30 -15.47
CA ALA A 116 0.40 9.74 -15.30
C ALA A 116 0.49 8.31 -15.86
N LYS A 117 -0.54 7.48 -15.63
CA LYS A 117 -0.65 6.15 -16.24
C LYS A 117 -0.59 6.24 -17.77
N HIS A 118 -1.39 7.10 -18.39
CA HIS A 118 -1.38 7.25 -19.86
C HIS A 118 -0.04 7.78 -20.39
N GLN A 119 0.62 8.69 -19.66
CA GLN A 119 1.97 9.15 -19.99
C GLN A 119 2.99 8.00 -19.97
N CYS A 120 2.95 7.17 -18.92
CA CYS A 120 3.79 5.99 -18.78
C CYS A 120 3.51 4.94 -19.86
N GLU A 121 2.24 4.63 -20.16
CA GLU A 121 1.84 3.73 -21.26
C GLU A 121 2.28 4.22 -22.65
N SER A 122 2.43 5.54 -22.80
CA SER A 122 2.91 6.16 -24.03
C SER A 122 4.44 6.33 -24.06
N HIS A 123 5.15 5.93 -23.01
CA HIS A 123 6.59 6.17 -22.82
C HIS A 123 6.99 7.65 -22.99
N VAL A 124 6.15 8.55 -22.49
CA VAL A 124 6.35 10.00 -22.56
C VAL A 124 6.41 10.58 -21.16
N THR A 125 7.46 11.34 -20.88
CA THR A 125 7.57 12.13 -19.66
C THR A 125 6.68 13.37 -19.72
N GLY A 126 6.19 13.80 -18.56
CA GLY A 126 5.40 15.02 -18.44
C GLY A 126 4.97 15.27 -17.00
N PRO A 127 4.33 16.43 -16.74
CA PRO A 127 4.08 16.87 -15.37
C PRO A 127 3.26 15.88 -14.52
N ALA A 128 2.27 15.19 -15.10
CA ALA A 128 1.47 14.22 -14.35
C ALA A 128 2.31 13.03 -13.89
N LEU A 129 3.19 12.50 -14.77
CA LEU A 129 4.12 11.45 -14.40
C LEU A 129 5.10 11.93 -13.32
N ASP A 130 5.67 13.12 -13.47
CA ASP A 130 6.61 13.67 -12.47
C ASP A 130 5.95 13.79 -11.08
N HIS A 131 4.72 14.32 -11.02
CA HIS A 131 3.95 14.42 -9.77
C HIS A 131 3.65 13.04 -9.15
N VAL A 132 3.28 12.04 -9.96
CA VAL A 132 2.97 10.70 -9.44
C VAL A 132 4.24 9.95 -9.05
N VAL A 133 5.36 10.15 -9.73
CA VAL A 133 6.66 9.58 -9.32
C VAL A 133 7.11 10.20 -7.98
N GLU A 134 6.91 11.50 -7.79
CA GLU A 134 7.13 12.15 -6.49
C GLU A 134 6.19 11.58 -5.41
N ALA A 135 4.90 11.40 -5.73
CA ALA A 135 3.93 10.83 -4.80
C ALA A 135 4.31 9.40 -4.39
N ASN A 136 4.58 8.52 -5.35
CA ASN A 136 4.93 7.12 -5.12
C ASN A 136 6.26 6.95 -4.35
N THR A 137 7.16 7.93 -4.40
CA THR A 137 8.51 7.79 -3.83
C THR A 137 8.72 8.65 -2.59
N LEU A 138 8.56 9.96 -2.72
CA LEU A 138 8.92 10.93 -1.68
C LEU A 138 7.76 11.16 -0.71
N LEU A 139 6.57 11.49 -1.24
CA LEU A 139 5.42 11.82 -0.40
C LEU A 139 4.93 10.58 0.36
N SER A 140 4.81 9.45 -0.33
CA SER A 140 4.49 8.16 0.29
C SER A 140 5.57 7.76 1.29
N GLY A 141 6.84 7.76 0.88
CA GLY A 141 7.97 7.32 1.70
C GLY A 141 8.07 8.05 3.04
N LEU A 142 8.03 9.39 3.00
CA LEU A 142 8.06 10.20 4.21
C LEU A 142 6.74 10.10 4.99
N GLY A 143 5.61 10.01 4.28
CA GLY A 143 4.28 9.93 4.85
C GLY A 143 4.07 8.65 5.66
N PHE A 144 4.44 7.48 5.15
CA PHE A 144 4.26 6.21 5.85
C PHE A 144 5.25 6.10 7.01
N GLU A 145 6.51 6.44 6.78
CA GLU A 145 7.56 6.15 7.76
C GLU A 145 7.44 7.06 8.99
N SER A 146 7.10 8.33 8.75
CA SER A 146 6.92 9.33 9.82
C SER A 146 5.47 9.50 10.26
N GLY A 147 4.49 9.01 9.51
CA GLY A 147 3.05 9.07 9.82
C GLY A 147 2.49 7.77 10.40
N GLY A 148 3.05 6.62 10.06
CA GLY A 148 2.67 5.30 10.56
C GLY A 148 1.93 4.42 9.54
N ILE A 149 1.95 3.13 9.82
CA ILE A 149 1.34 2.04 9.04
C ILE A 149 0.23 1.39 9.89
N ALA A 150 -0.87 0.96 9.28
CA ALA A 150 -2.05 0.44 9.98
C ALA A 150 -2.63 -0.81 9.31
N ALA A 151 -3.93 -0.84 9.02
CA ALA A 151 -4.61 -2.06 8.58
C ALA A 151 -4.29 -2.45 7.14
N ALA A 152 -4.10 -1.50 6.22
CA ALA A 152 -3.93 -1.80 4.81
C ALA A 152 -2.69 -2.69 4.55
N HIS A 153 -1.55 -2.34 5.13
CA HIS A 153 -0.33 -3.14 5.01
C HIS A 153 -0.39 -4.47 5.80
N ALA A 154 -1.05 -4.49 6.96
CA ALA A 154 -1.25 -5.74 7.69
C ALA A 154 -2.13 -6.72 6.89
N VAL A 155 -3.17 -6.23 6.21
CA VAL A 155 -4.00 -7.05 5.31
C VAL A 155 -3.17 -7.53 4.11
N HIS A 156 -2.33 -6.67 3.53
CA HIS A 156 -1.35 -7.08 2.52
C HIS A 156 -0.51 -8.26 3.02
N ASN A 157 0.07 -8.18 4.21
CA ASN A 157 0.89 -9.24 4.79
C ASN A 157 0.08 -10.53 4.95
N GLY A 158 -1.15 -10.43 5.47
CA GLY A 158 -2.07 -11.57 5.57
C GLY A 158 -2.36 -12.25 4.23
N LEU A 159 -2.57 -11.46 3.17
CA LEU A 159 -2.84 -11.98 1.82
C LEU A 159 -1.67 -12.79 1.25
N THR A 160 -0.42 -12.52 1.67
CA THR A 160 0.76 -13.30 1.22
C THR A 160 0.70 -14.77 1.61
N VAL A 161 -0.19 -15.18 2.51
CA VAL A 161 -0.44 -16.59 2.83
C VAL A 161 -1.16 -17.32 1.68
N CYS A 162 -1.92 -16.60 0.85
CA CYS A 162 -2.54 -17.14 -0.36
C CYS A 162 -1.53 -17.14 -1.51
N HIS A 163 -1.11 -18.33 -1.95
CA HIS A 163 -0.13 -18.49 -3.02
C HIS A 163 -0.61 -17.88 -4.35
N GLU A 164 -1.92 -17.85 -4.59
CA GLU A 164 -2.53 -17.23 -5.77
C GLU A 164 -2.27 -15.72 -5.85
N SER A 165 -2.00 -15.07 -4.71
CA SER A 165 -1.70 -13.64 -4.65
C SER A 165 -0.23 -13.30 -4.94
N HIS A 166 0.64 -14.30 -5.12
CA HIS A 166 2.09 -14.11 -5.31
C HIS A 166 2.43 -13.52 -6.68
N ASP A 167 1.59 -13.72 -7.69
CA ASP A 167 1.74 -13.14 -9.04
C ASP A 167 1.36 -11.64 -9.10
N TYR A 168 0.91 -11.07 -7.99
CA TYR A 168 0.50 -9.67 -7.86
C TYR A 168 1.53 -8.86 -7.08
N TYR A 169 1.78 -7.64 -7.55
CA TYR A 169 2.73 -6.72 -6.95
C TYR A 169 2.26 -6.23 -5.58
N HIS A 170 3.21 -5.77 -4.77
CA HIS A 170 2.98 -5.21 -3.42
C HIS A 170 1.81 -4.24 -3.38
N GLY A 171 1.89 -3.16 -4.16
CA GLY A 171 0.85 -2.13 -4.15
C GLY A 171 -0.50 -2.55 -4.74
N GLU A 172 -0.57 -3.62 -5.55
CA GLU A 172 -1.85 -4.20 -5.99
C GLU A 172 -2.57 -4.82 -4.79
N LYS A 173 -1.84 -5.58 -3.95
CA LYS A 173 -2.38 -6.15 -2.70
C LYS A 173 -2.69 -5.06 -1.67
N VAL A 174 -1.83 -4.04 -1.53
CA VAL A 174 -2.07 -2.91 -0.62
C VAL A 174 -3.32 -2.12 -1.01
N ALA A 175 -3.60 -1.92 -2.30
CA ALA A 175 -4.82 -1.23 -2.74
C ALA A 175 -6.11 -1.93 -2.28
N PHE A 176 -6.14 -3.27 -2.31
CA PHE A 176 -7.24 -4.03 -1.72
C PHE A 176 -7.24 -3.95 -0.17
N GLY A 177 -6.05 -3.91 0.44
CA GLY A 177 -5.88 -3.60 1.86
C GLY A 177 -6.49 -2.25 2.26
N VAL A 178 -6.35 -1.21 1.44
CA VAL A 178 -7.01 0.10 1.65
C VAL A 178 -8.52 -0.05 1.63
N CYS A 179 -9.08 -0.77 0.64
CA CYS A 179 -10.52 -1.03 0.59
C CYS A 179 -11.01 -1.73 1.87
N THR A 180 -10.24 -2.71 2.35
CA THR A 180 -10.52 -3.42 3.61
C THR A 180 -10.43 -2.50 4.83
N GLN A 181 -9.41 -1.65 4.91
CA GLN A 181 -9.26 -0.69 6.01
C GLN A 181 -10.41 0.30 6.07
N LEU A 182 -10.87 0.81 4.92
CA LEU A 182 -11.98 1.75 4.87
C LEU A 182 -13.28 1.15 5.41
N VAL A 183 -13.51 -0.14 5.14
CA VAL A 183 -14.61 -0.91 5.73
C VAL A 183 -14.41 -1.09 7.23
N LEU A 184 -13.22 -1.49 7.68
CA LEU A 184 -12.90 -1.68 9.10
C LEU A 184 -13.18 -0.43 9.94
N GLN A 185 -12.88 0.76 9.40
CA GLN A 185 -13.04 2.03 10.10
C GLN A 185 -14.41 2.70 9.87
N ASP A 186 -15.39 1.99 9.30
CA ASP A 186 -16.74 2.49 9.03
C ASP A 186 -16.76 3.78 8.19
N SER A 187 -15.94 3.81 7.14
CA SER A 187 -15.91 4.93 6.20
C SER A 187 -17.22 5.04 5.43
N THR A 188 -17.63 6.26 5.07
CA THR A 188 -18.91 6.44 4.36
C THR A 188 -18.90 5.76 2.99
N PRO A 189 -20.06 5.27 2.51
CA PRO A 189 -20.16 4.67 1.18
C PRO A 189 -19.61 5.57 0.07
N GLU A 190 -19.86 6.88 0.12
CA GLU A 190 -19.34 7.81 -0.90
C GLU A 190 -17.81 7.87 -0.88
N HIS A 191 -17.20 7.73 0.29
CA HIS A 191 -15.75 7.75 0.42
C HIS A 191 -15.11 6.45 -0.09
N ILE A 192 -15.71 5.30 0.23
CA ILE A 192 -15.29 4.00 -0.30
C ILE A 192 -15.40 4.00 -1.84
N GLU A 193 -16.54 4.47 -2.37
CA GLU A 193 -16.78 4.54 -3.81
C GLU A 193 -15.75 5.43 -4.52
N LYS A 194 -15.39 6.59 -3.92
CA LYS A 194 -14.34 7.46 -4.46
C LYS A 194 -13.00 6.73 -4.61
N VAL A 195 -12.63 5.91 -3.62
CA VAL A 195 -11.40 5.11 -3.66
C VAL A 195 -11.49 4.01 -4.69
N GLN A 196 -12.61 3.28 -4.75
CA GLN A 196 -12.84 2.23 -5.74
C GLN A 196 -12.82 2.78 -7.18
N ALA A 197 -13.40 3.97 -7.39
CA ALA A 197 -13.40 4.66 -8.67
C ALA A 197 -11.98 5.02 -9.12
N PHE A 198 -11.16 5.55 -8.22
CA PHE A 198 -9.75 5.81 -8.50
C PHE A 198 -9.01 4.51 -8.85
N CYS A 199 -9.08 3.50 -7.98
CA CYS A 199 -8.43 2.21 -8.21
C CYS A 199 -8.81 1.61 -9.56
N CYS A 200 -10.11 1.57 -9.90
CA CYS A 200 -10.58 1.09 -11.19
C CYS A 200 -10.04 1.92 -12.37
N SER A 201 -9.98 3.25 -12.23
CA SER A 201 -9.50 4.13 -13.32
C SER A 201 -8.05 3.84 -13.70
N VAL A 202 -7.19 3.53 -12.71
CA VAL A 202 -5.77 3.21 -12.96
C VAL A 202 -5.51 1.72 -13.13
N GLY A 203 -6.48 0.85 -12.82
CA GLY A 203 -6.38 -0.61 -12.99
C GLY A 203 -5.88 -1.37 -11.76
N LEU A 204 -6.02 -0.79 -10.57
CA LEU A 204 -5.78 -1.47 -9.29
C LEU A 204 -6.95 -2.39 -8.90
N PRO A 205 -6.69 -3.50 -8.21
CA PRO A 205 -7.72 -4.44 -7.80
C PRO A 205 -8.55 -3.87 -6.63
N ILE A 206 -9.87 -4.08 -6.70
CA ILE A 206 -10.83 -3.77 -5.64
C ILE A 206 -11.62 -5.01 -5.21
N THR A 207 -11.25 -6.19 -5.70
CA THR A 207 -11.84 -7.50 -5.36
C THR A 207 -10.74 -8.53 -5.18
N LEU A 208 -11.01 -9.58 -4.40
CA LEU A 208 -10.14 -10.74 -4.24
C LEU A 208 -9.93 -11.48 -5.56
N ARG A 209 -10.97 -11.54 -6.40
CA ARG A 209 -10.88 -12.17 -7.73
C ARG A 209 -9.85 -11.49 -8.64
N GLN A 210 -9.74 -10.16 -8.56
CA GLN A 210 -8.70 -9.41 -9.29
C GLN A 210 -7.29 -9.64 -8.73
N LEU A 211 -7.16 -10.27 -7.56
CA LEU A 211 -5.91 -10.76 -6.96
C LEU A 211 -5.75 -12.27 -7.12
N GLY A 212 -6.50 -12.91 -8.03
CA GLY A 212 -6.41 -14.34 -8.31
C GLY A 212 -7.06 -15.24 -7.25
N ILE A 213 -7.68 -14.66 -6.23
CA ILE A 213 -8.30 -15.40 -5.12
C ILE A 213 -9.79 -15.60 -5.43
N ASP A 214 -10.22 -16.87 -5.50
CA ASP A 214 -11.65 -17.20 -5.59
C ASP A 214 -12.29 -17.15 -4.20
N SER A 215 -12.88 -15.99 -3.87
CA SER A 215 -13.55 -15.73 -2.59
C SER A 215 -14.79 -16.60 -2.35
N LYS A 216 -15.30 -17.30 -3.38
CA LYS A 216 -16.46 -18.20 -3.30
C LYS A 216 -16.05 -19.67 -3.15
N SER A 217 -14.76 -19.98 -3.28
CA SER A 217 -14.26 -21.34 -3.11
C SER A 217 -14.42 -21.81 -1.66
N GLU A 218 -14.74 -23.10 -1.49
CA GLU A 218 -14.87 -23.71 -0.17
C GLU A 218 -13.54 -23.66 0.60
N GLU A 219 -12.42 -23.82 -0.10
CA GLU A 219 -11.07 -23.72 0.46
C GLU A 219 -10.79 -22.33 1.03
N PHE A 220 -11.12 -21.26 0.28
CA PHE A 220 -10.92 -19.91 0.78
C PHE A 220 -11.75 -19.63 2.02
N LEU A 221 -13.06 -19.91 1.95
CA LEU A 221 -13.99 -19.58 3.04
C LEU A 221 -13.72 -20.38 4.32
N LYS A 222 -13.28 -21.64 4.22
CA LYS A 222 -13.05 -22.50 5.39
C LYS A 222 -11.63 -22.43 5.94
N THR A 223 -10.65 -22.15 5.09
CA THR A 223 -9.22 -22.26 5.45
C THR A 223 -8.48 -20.95 5.23
N ASN A 224 -8.42 -20.45 3.99
CA ASN A 224 -7.48 -19.37 3.66
C ASN A 224 -7.89 -18.04 4.30
N LEU A 225 -9.18 -17.69 4.33
CA LEU A 225 -9.67 -16.46 4.97
C LEU A 225 -9.25 -16.40 6.44
N LYS A 226 -9.38 -17.53 7.17
CA LYS A 226 -8.95 -17.61 8.57
C LYS A 226 -7.44 -17.47 8.72
N ALA A 227 -6.66 -18.03 7.78
CA ALA A 227 -5.22 -17.89 7.78
C ALA A 227 -4.78 -16.45 7.47
N VAL A 228 -5.42 -15.78 6.51
CA VAL A 228 -5.21 -14.37 6.16
C VAL A 228 -5.53 -13.47 7.35
N ALA A 229 -6.70 -13.65 7.98
CA ALA A 229 -7.11 -12.86 9.13
C ALA A 229 -6.16 -13.05 10.33
N LYS A 230 -5.76 -14.29 10.61
CA LYS A 230 -4.76 -14.60 11.63
C LYS A 230 -3.40 -13.96 11.32
N GLY A 231 -2.93 -14.05 10.07
CA GLY A 231 -1.68 -13.44 9.62
C GLY A 231 -1.69 -11.92 9.80
N THR A 232 -2.81 -11.29 9.44
CA THR A 232 -3.06 -9.85 9.60
C THR A 232 -3.03 -9.42 11.07
N CYS A 233 -3.49 -10.27 11.99
CA CYS A 233 -3.64 -9.96 13.41
C CYS A 233 -2.47 -10.43 14.29
N LEU A 234 -1.36 -10.93 13.71
CA LEU A 234 -0.25 -11.44 14.49
C LEU A 234 0.27 -10.40 15.51
N PRO A 235 0.76 -10.84 16.69
CA PRO A 235 1.38 -9.91 17.63
C PRO A 235 2.54 -9.15 16.98
N GLY A 236 2.49 -7.83 17.02
CA GLY A 236 3.48 -6.96 16.38
C GLY A 236 3.11 -6.48 14.98
N GLU A 237 1.99 -6.95 14.41
CA GLU A 237 1.46 -6.41 13.15
C GLU A 237 0.94 -4.98 13.29
N THR A 238 0.93 -4.29 12.16
CA THR A 238 0.60 -2.86 12.08
C THR A 238 -0.90 -2.59 12.25
N ILE A 239 -1.77 -3.58 12.06
CA ILE A 239 -3.23 -3.42 12.26
C ILE A 239 -3.60 -2.97 13.67
N HIS A 240 -2.77 -3.29 14.67
CA HIS A 240 -3.00 -2.89 16.06
C HIS A 240 -2.81 -1.37 16.28
N ASN A 241 -2.39 -0.63 15.25
CA ASN A 241 -2.39 0.83 15.24
C ASN A 241 -3.74 1.47 14.89
N MET A 242 -4.75 0.69 14.52
CA MET A 242 -6.10 1.20 14.30
C MET A 242 -6.68 1.80 15.61
N PRO A 243 -7.54 2.83 15.54
CA PRO A 243 -8.05 3.55 16.72
C PRO A 243 -9.16 2.80 17.49
N PHE A 244 -9.25 1.47 17.33
CA PHE A 244 -10.23 0.60 17.93
C PHE A 244 -9.67 -0.82 18.08
N GLY A 245 -10.36 -1.66 18.85
CA GLY A 245 -9.95 -3.05 19.07
C GLY A 245 -10.10 -3.89 17.81
N ILE A 246 -9.09 -4.70 17.50
CA ILE A 246 -9.04 -5.58 16.33
C ILE A 246 -9.19 -7.04 16.77
N THR A 247 -9.96 -7.81 16.00
CA THR A 247 -10.08 -9.27 16.13
C THR A 247 -9.96 -9.93 14.75
N GLU A 248 -9.55 -11.21 14.73
CA GLU A 248 -9.48 -11.99 13.47
C GLU A 248 -10.84 -12.02 12.75
N ASP A 249 -11.94 -12.18 13.50
CA ASP A 249 -13.29 -12.19 12.94
C ASP A 249 -13.65 -10.85 12.27
N LEU A 250 -13.31 -9.72 12.91
CA LEU A 250 -13.56 -8.39 12.35
C LEU A 250 -12.79 -8.18 11.04
N VAL A 251 -11.54 -8.65 10.98
CA VAL A 251 -10.72 -8.59 9.75
C VAL A 251 -11.29 -9.49 8.66
N ALA A 252 -11.69 -10.71 8.98
CA ALA A 252 -12.30 -11.63 8.02
C ALA A 252 -13.60 -11.05 7.42
N ASP A 253 -14.48 -10.51 8.27
CA ASP A 253 -15.72 -9.88 7.84
C ASP A 253 -15.47 -8.65 6.97
N ALA A 254 -14.49 -7.81 7.33
CA ALA A 254 -14.14 -6.63 6.54
C ALA A 254 -13.54 -6.98 5.17
N ILE A 255 -12.74 -8.05 5.06
CA ILE A 255 -12.21 -8.54 3.78
C ILE A 255 -13.36 -8.98 2.86
N LEU A 256 -14.31 -9.76 3.40
CA LEU A 256 -15.47 -10.22 2.62
C LEU A 256 -16.39 -9.05 2.23
N ALA A 257 -16.60 -8.09 3.13
CA ALA A 257 -17.39 -6.91 2.85
C ALA A 257 -16.73 -5.99 1.80
N ALA A 258 -15.41 -5.79 1.87
CA ALA A 258 -14.66 -5.05 0.86
C ALA A 258 -14.73 -5.74 -0.52
N ASP A 259 -14.60 -7.07 -0.58
CA ASP A 259 -14.77 -7.86 -1.81
C ASP A 259 -16.18 -7.69 -2.39
N ALA A 260 -17.22 -7.82 -1.56
CA ALA A 260 -18.61 -7.66 -1.98
C ALA A 260 -18.93 -6.24 -2.49
N LEU A 261 -18.43 -5.20 -1.82
CA LEU A 261 -18.54 -3.82 -2.28
C LEU A 261 -17.82 -3.61 -3.60
N GLY A 262 -16.64 -4.22 -3.77
CA GLY A 262 -15.89 -4.19 -5.02
C GLY A 262 -16.63 -4.87 -6.18
N GLU A 263 -17.17 -6.09 -5.96
CA GLU A 263 -17.97 -6.80 -6.96
C GLU A 263 -19.21 -5.98 -7.37
N ALA A 264 -19.89 -5.34 -6.40
CA ALA A 264 -21.04 -4.49 -6.66
C ALA A 264 -20.67 -3.25 -7.48
N TYR A 265 -19.55 -2.59 -7.15
CA TYR A 265 -19.04 -1.43 -7.89
C TYR A 265 -18.73 -1.80 -9.34
N LEU A 266 -17.99 -2.90 -9.57
CA LEU A 266 -17.66 -3.38 -10.91
C LEU A 266 -18.92 -3.69 -11.72
N LYS A 267 -19.90 -4.37 -11.13
CA LYS A 267 -21.18 -4.70 -11.81
C LYS A 267 -22.00 -3.46 -12.20
N ALA A 268 -21.87 -2.37 -11.45
CA ALA A 268 -22.58 -1.13 -11.74
C ALA A 268 -21.89 -0.25 -12.81
N HIS A 269 -20.59 -0.45 -13.04
CA HIS A 269 -19.75 0.44 -13.87
C HIS A 269 -18.98 -0.25 -15.01
N GLN A 270 -19.13 -1.57 -15.17
CA GLN A 270 -18.55 -2.38 -16.27
C GLN A 270 -19.63 -3.26 -16.91
#